data_AF-A0A392ULU2-F1
#
_entry.id   AF-A0A392ULU2-F1
#
_cell.length_a   1.000
_cell.length_b   1.000
_cell.length_c   1.000
_cell.angle_alpha   90.00
_cell.angle_beta   90.00
_cell.angle_gamma   90.00
#
_symmetry.space_group_name_H-M   'P 1'
#
loop_
_entity.id
_entity.type
_entity.pdbx_description
1 polymer ?
#
loop_
_entity_poly.entity_id
_entity_poly.type
_entity_poly.pdbx_seq_one_letter_code
_entity_poly.pdbx_strand_id
1 'polypeptide(L)' 'MTSPPQSLSQSHSPLPPPVAKKVEHVMELFNDVRIDNYYWLRDDSRSDPDVLSYLRQENAYTDSVMS' A
#
# COMPACT_ATOMS: atom_id res chain seq x y z
N MET A 1 -40.04 -20.81 24.90
CA MET A 1 -39.13 -19.67 25.10
C MET A 1 -37.97 -19.86 24.13
N THR A 2 -38.13 -19.41 22.89
CA THR A 2 -37.11 -19.56 21.84
C THR A 2 -36.24 -18.31 21.86
N SER A 3 -35.00 -18.45 22.32
CA SER A 3 -33.99 -17.39 22.27
C SER A 3 -33.66 -17.05 20.81
N PRO A 4 -33.44 -15.77 20.47
CA PRO A 4 -33.00 -15.37 19.15
C PRO A 4 -31.52 -15.75 18.94
N PRO A 5 -31.10 -16.07 17.69
CA PRO A 5 -29.68 -16.26 17.40
C PRO A 5 -28.97 -14.91 17.55
N GLN A 6 -27.95 -14.85 18.40
CA GLN A 6 -27.08 -13.70 18.51
C GLN A 6 -26.35 -13.52 17.18
N SER A 7 -26.63 -12.41 16.50
CA SER A 7 -25.88 -11.99 15.32
C SER A 7 -24.44 -11.69 15.75
N LEU A 8 -23.48 -12.44 15.19
CA LEU A 8 -22.06 -12.18 15.36
C LEU A 8 -21.74 -10.83 14.71
N SER A 9 -21.59 -9.77 15.51
CA SER A 9 -20.99 -8.52 15.08
C SER A 9 -19.54 -8.81 14.66
N GLN A 10 -19.27 -8.86 13.36
CA GLN A 10 -17.91 -8.94 12.84
C GLN A 10 -17.20 -7.61 13.15
N SER A 11 -16.26 -7.65 14.09
CA SER A 11 -15.28 -6.58 14.30
C SER A 11 -14.32 -6.54 13.10
N HIS A 12 -14.59 -5.69 12.12
CA HIS A 12 -13.67 -5.41 11.03
C HIS A 12 -12.49 -4.61 11.60
N SER A 13 -11.39 -5.30 11.87
CA SER A 13 -10.12 -4.65 12.16
C SER A 13 -9.55 -4.14 10.84
N PRO A 14 -9.11 -2.88 10.73
CA PRO A 14 -8.54 -2.36 9.50
C PRO A 14 -7.30 -3.20 9.11
N LEU A 15 -7.09 -3.38 7.80
CA LEU A 15 -5.91 -4.06 7.29
C LEU A 15 -4.65 -3.31 7.75
N PRO A 16 -3.51 -4.00 7.95
CA PRO A 16 -2.26 -3.30 8.18
C PRO A 16 -1.86 -2.47 6.95
N PRO A 17 -1.21 -1.30 7.13
CA PRO A 17 -0.74 -0.51 6.00
C PRO A 17 0.33 -1.28 5.22
N PRO A 18 0.31 -1.24 3.88
CA PRO A 18 1.33 -1.89 3.07
C PRO A 18 2.68 -1.18 3.24
N VAL A 19 3.77 -1.94 3.06
CA VAL A 19 5.14 -1.43 3.18
C VAL A 19 5.82 -1.54 1.83
N ALA A 20 6.19 -0.41 1.25
CA ALA A 20 6.95 -0.37 0.01
C ALA A 20 8.33 -1.01 0.18
N LYS A 21 8.76 -1.82 -0.81
CA LYS A 21 10.14 -2.28 -0.89
C LYS A 21 11.08 -1.07 -1.03
N LYS A 22 12.26 -1.16 -0.42
CA LYS A 22 13.35 -0.19 -0.61
C LYS A 22 14.26 -0.72 -1.71
N VAL A 23 14.38 0.02 -2.80
CA VAL A 23 15.29 -0.27 -3.91
C VAL A 23 16.13 0.97 -4.10
N GLU A 24 17.43 0.88 -3.80
CA GLU A 24 18.33 2.03 -3.90
C GLU A 24 18.39 2.56 -5.34
N HIS A 25 18.04 3.83 -5.50
CA HIS A 25 18.27 4.57 -6.73
C HIS A 25 19.10 5.81 -6.41
N VAL A 26 20.31 5.86 -6.97
CA VAL A 26 21.24 6.98 -6.76
C VAL A 26 20.94 8.08 -7.78
N MET A 27 20.78 9.31 -7.27
CA MET A 27 20.58 10.50 -8.06
C MET A 27 21.72 11.48 -7.78
N GLU A 28 22.45 11.86 -8.82
CA GLU A 28 23.54 12.83 -8.73
C GLU A 28 23.12 14.12 -9.44
N LEU A 29 23.12 15.24 -8.72
CA LEU A 29 22.78 16.55 -9.29
C LEU A 29 23.50 17.67 -8.55
N PHE A 30 24.09 18.63 -9.28
CA PHE A 30 24.81 19.77 -8.72
C PHE A 30 25.86 19.40 -7.66
N ASN A 31 26.65 18.36 -7.93
CA ASN A 31 27.66 17.82 -7.01
C ASN A 31 27.08 17.28 -5.68
N ASP A 32 25.77 17.02 -5.62
CA ASP A 32 25.09 16.35 -4.51
C ASP A 32 24.62 14.96 -4.92
N VAL A 33 24.75 14.00 -3.99
CA VAL A 33 24.38 12.60 -4.20
C VAL A 33 23.25 12.26 -3.25
N ARG A 34 22.10 11.85 -3.79
CA ARG A 34 20.92 11.47 -3.03
C ARG A 34 20.50 10.04 -3.36
N ILE A 35 20.02 9.32 -2.35
CA ILE A 35 19.46 7.98 -2.52
C ILE A 35 17.95 8.08 -2.37
N ASP A 36 17.23 7.76 -3.43
CA ASP A 36 15.78 7.58 -3.39
C ASP A 36 15.46 6.09 -3.39
N ASN A 37 15.04 5.57 -2.23
CA ASN A 37 14.69 4.16 -2.07
C ASN A 37 13.37 3.77 -2.75
N TYR A 38 12.59 4.74 -3.21
CA TYR A 38 11.23 4.54 -3.72
C TYR A 38 11.05 5.05 -5.15
N TYR A 39 12.14 5.40 -5.83
CA TYR A 39 12.13 5.83 -7.23
C TYR A 39 11.43 4.81 -8.15
N TRP A 40 11.50 3.52 -7.80
CA TRP A 40 10.85 2.42 -8.53
C TRP A 40 9.32 2.53 -8.63
N LEU A 41 8.67 3.32 -7.76
CA LEU A 41 7.22 3.60 -7.86
C LEU A 41 6.88 4.48 -9.06
N ARG A 42 7.86 5.19 -9.62
CA ARG A 42 7.69 5.98 -10.84
C ARG A 42 7.83 5.07 -12.05
N ASP A 43 6.70 4.81 -12.70
CA ASP A 43 6.65 4.19 -14.02
C ASP A 43 5.84 5.07 -15.00
N ASP A 44 6.55 5.67 -15.95
CA ASP A 44 5.95 6.56 -16.95
C ASP A 44 5.03 5.79 -17.92
N SER A 45 5.22 4.48 -18.10
CA SER A 45 4.33 3.63 -18.90
C SER A 45 3.03 3.25 -18.18
N ARG A 46 3.01 3.37 -16.85
CA ARG A 46 1.92 2.97 -15.94
C ARG A 46 1.46 1.52 -16.12
N SER A 47 2.40 0.63 -16.39
CA SER A 47 2.15 -0.79 -16.67
C SER A 47 2.98 -1.74 -15.81
N ASP A 48 3.95 -1.24 -15.03
CA ASP A 48 4.81 -2.05 -14.18
C ASP A 48 3.97 -2.83 -13.14
N PRO A 49 4.05 -4.18 -13.14
CA PRO A 49 3.21 -5.00 -12.29
C PRO A 49 3.52 -4.84 -10.80
N ASP A 50 4.76 -4.52 -10.41
CA ASP A 50 5.15 -4.31 -9.01
C ASP A 50 4.57 -2.99 -8.50
N VAL A 51 4.65 -1.92 -9.30
CA VAL A 51 4.03 -0.62 -8.98
C VAL A 51 2.53 -0.80 -8.83
N LEU A 52 1.88 -1.42 -9.82
CA LEU A 52 0.43 -1.65 -9.79
C LEU A 52 0.00 -2.56 -8.62
N SER A 53 0.82 -3.55 -8.26
CA SER A 53 0.58 -4.41 -7.10
C SER A 53 0.63 -3.64 -5.79
N TYR A 54 1.60 -2.75 -5.62
CA TYR A 54 1.70 -1.90 -4.44
C TYR A 54 0.52 -0.93 -4.32
N LEU A 55 0.16 -0.26 -5.42
CA LEU A 55 -0.97 0.67 -5.43
C LEU A 55 -2.31 -0.03 -5.11
N ARG A 56 -2.50 -1.28 -5.56
CA ARG A 56 -3.70 -2.06 -5.19
C ARG A 56 -3.73 -2.39 -3.69
N GLN A 57 -2.58 -2.65 -3.07
CA GLN A 57 -2.51 -2.89 -1.63
C GLN A 57 -2.84 -1.61 -0.83
N GLU A 58 -2.37 -0.45 -1.29
CA GLU A 58 -2.71 0.85 -0.69
C GLU A 58 -4.21 1.15 -0.82
N ASN A 59 -4.81 0.84 -1.96
CA ASN A 59 -6.27 0.98 -2.14
C ASN A 59 -7.03 0.06 -1.19
N ALA A 60 -6.65 -1.22 -1.08
CA ALA A 60 -7.30 -2.15 -0.17
C ALA A 60 -7.19 -1.72 1.30
N TYR A 61 -6.04 -1.19 1.70
CA TYR A 61 -5.86 -0.59 3.03
C TYR A 61 -6.79 0.60 3.23
N THR A 62 -6.83 1.52 2.27
CA THR A 62 -7.69 2.71 2.29
C THR A 62 -9.16 2.31 2.43
N ASP A 63 -9.63 1.36 1.62
CA ASP A 63 -10.98 0.81 1.69
C ASP A 63 -11.28 0.24 3.09
N SER A 64 -10.32 -0.46 3.70
CA SER A 64 -10.51 -1.04 5.05
C SER A 64 -10.57 -0.01 6.18
N VAL A 65 -10.06 1.21 5.97
CA VAL A 65 -10.01 2.28 6.99
C VAL A 65 -11.11 3.32 6.79
N MET A 66 -11.53 3.56 5.55
CA MET A 66 -12.41 4.66 5.17
C MET A 66 -13.81 4.25 4.70
N SER A 67 -14.11 2.94 4.60
CA SER A 67 -15.44 2.41 4.24
C SER A 67 -16.32 2.16 5.45
#